data_AF-A0A9Q0IRS4-F1
#
_entry.id   AF-A0A9Q0IRS4-F1
#
_cell.length_a   1.000
_cell.length_b   1.000
_cell.length_c   1.000
_cell.angle_alpha   90.00
_cell.angle_beta   90.00
_cell.angle_gamma   90.00
#
_symmetry.space_group_name_H-M   'P 1'
#
loop_
_entity.id
_entity.type
_entity.pdbx_description
1 polymer ?
#
loop_
_entity_poly.entity_id
_entity_poly.type
_entity_poly.pdbx_seq_one_letter_code
_entity_poly.pdbx_strand_id
1 'polypeptide(L)'
;MEEAAFDLEGFVDSPDAGLQSCRKADLLAIAQHYGVAVRKAARKQEVREAVLAGLVEFGVIVPLEVLAEEKQGPGDGAAPAPVEGQVEDTVVSPAGEEEGEKGATLKPTLGSLAMPPFSPHSPGAESTCSTASGSLSAARLRLCLARLQMEREASERKDSLEQKRMENESQQMTMELKRMEYEHQIKLRELDLR
;
A
#
# COMPACT_ATOMS: atom_id res chain seq x y z
N MET A 1 24.37 17.72 20.12
CA MET A 1 22.90 17.67 20.07
C MET A 1 22.53 16.31 20.61
N GLU A 2 22.03 16.25 21.84
CA GLU A 2 21.58 15.01 22.45
C GLU A 2 20.34 14.54 21.69
N GLU A 3 20.41 13.36 21.08
CA GLU A 3 19.24 12.72 20.50
C GLU A 3 18.32 12.35 21.65
N ALA A 4 17.16 12.99 21.74
CA ALA A 4 16.10 12.55 22.66
C ALA A 4 15.76 11.11 22.31
N ALA A 5 16.26 10.17 23.12
CA ALA A 5 15.98 8.75 22.98
C ALA A 5 14.47 8.56 23.14
N PHE A 6 13.85 7.87 22.20
CA PHE A 6 12.44 7.51 22.31
C PHE A 6 12.28 6.56 23.51
N ASP A 7 11.44 6.96 24.46
CA ASP A 7 11.16 6.16 25.64
C ASP A 7 10.11 5.08 25.31
N LEU A 8 10.60 3.86 25.13
CA LEU A 8 9.76 2.68 24.87
C LEU A 8 8.90 2.32 26.08
N GLU A 9 9.41 2.53 27.31
CA GLU A 9 8.69 2.18 28.53
C GLU A 9 7.50 3.11 28.72
N GLY A 10 7.70 4.41 28.51
CA GLY A 10 6.61 5.40 28.50
C GLY A 10 5.56 5.16 27.41
N PHE A 11 5.94 4.58 26.26
CA PHE A 11 4.97 4.16 25.23
C PHE A 11 4.14 2.95 25.65
N VAL A 12 4.76 1.96 26.32
CA VAL A 12 4.06 0.77 26.81
C VAL A 12 3.06 1.13 27.89
N ASP A 13 3.40 2.08 28.77
CA ASP A 13 2.52 2.56 29.84
C ASP A 13 1.33 3.40 29.33
N SER A 14 1.45 4.00 28.15
CA SER A 14 0.39 4.81 27.52
C SER A 14 0.50 4.74 26.00
N PRO A 15 -0.13 3.74 25.35
CA PRO A 15 0.02 3.50 23.91
C PRO A 15 -0.66 4.53 22.98
N ASP A 16 -1.20 5.62 23.53
CA ASP A 16 -1.80 6.73 22.79
C ASP A 16 -0.76 7.71 22.21
N ALA A 17 0.52 7.50 22.51
CA ALA A 17 1.61 8.34 22.01
C ALA A 17 1.68 8.24 20.47
N GLY A 18 1.31 9.33 19.81
CA GLY A 18 1.14 9.44 18.37
C GLY A 18 2.23 8.74 17.56
N LEU A 19 1.97 7.50 17.16
CA LEU A 19 2.79 6.70 16.22
C LEU A 19 3.04 7.44 14.89
N GLN A 20 2.26 8.49 14.64
CA GLN A 20 2.38 9.43 13.54
C GLN A 20 3.65 10.30 13.60
N SER A 21 4.19 10.61 14.80
CA SER A 21 5.42 11.41 14.96
C SER A 21 6.69 10.58 15.17
N CYS A 22 6.58 9.29 15.52
CA CYS A 22 7.73 8.43 15.77
C CYS A 22 8.69 8.33 14.57
N ARG A 23 10.00 8.21 14.83
CA ARG A 23 11.00 7.94 13.79
C ARG A 23 10.91 6.48 13.36
N LYS A 24 11.51 6.14 12.21
CA LYS A 24 11.49 4.75 11.71
C LYS A 24 12.21 3.80 12.66
N ALA A 25 13.29 4.24 13.32
CA ALA A 25 14.02 3.44 14.31
C ALA A 25 13.12 3.08 15.50
N ASP A 26 12.40 4.05 16.04
CA ASP A 26 11.46 3.87 17.16
C ASP A 26 10.34 2.89 16.79
N LEU A 27 9.75 3.03 15.60
CA LEU A 27 8.72 2.11 15.11
C LEU A 27 9.23 0.66 14.99
N LEU A 28 10.48 0.48 14.59
CA LEU A 28 11.09 -0.86 14.54
C LEU A 28 11.37 -1.41 15.95
N ALA A 29 11.73 -0.55 16.91
CA ALA A 29 11.92 -0.95 18.29
C ALA A 29 10.58 -1.36 18.95
N ILE A 30 9.51 -0.62 18.68
CA ILE A 30 8.14 -0.99 19.07
C ILE A 30 7.75 -2.32 18.42
N ALA A 31 7.95 -2.47 17.10
CA ALA A 31 7.66 -3.71 16.39
C ALA A 31 8.40 -4.91 17.02
N GLN A 32 9.68 -4.73 17.37
CA GLN A 32 10.48 -5.76 18.01
C GLN A 32 9.96 -6.10 19.41
N HIS A 33 9.56 -5.10 20.19
CA HIS A 33 9.02 -5.28 21.55
C HIS A 33 7.73 -6.10 21.54
N TYR A 34 6.81 -5.81 20.62
CA TYR A 34 5.55 -6.52 20.48
C TYR A 34 5.62 -7.75 19.55
N GLY A 35 6.81 -8.10 19.04
CA GLY A 35 6.99 -9.26 18.15
C GLY A 35 6.30 -9.13 16.78
N VAL A 36 6.02 -7.91 16.32
CA VAL A 36 5.39 -7.64 15.03
C VAL A 36 6.43 -7.82 13.91
N ALA A 37 6.12 -8.68 12.93
CA ALA A 37 7.00 -8.95 11.82
C ALA A 37 6.99 -7.81 10.80
N VAL A 38 8.06 -7.01 10.77
CA VAL A 38 8.21 -5.90 9.81
C VAL A 38 9.49 -6.02 9.00
N ARG A 39 9.42 -5.74 7.69
CA ARG A 39 10.61 -5.73 6.82
C ARG A 39 11.44 -4.47 7.12
N LYS A 40 12.74 -4.62 7.44
CA LYS A 40 13.65 -3.49 7.71
C LYS A 40 13.75 -2.50 6.52
N ALA A 41 13.63 -3.03 5.30
CA ALA A 41 13.65 -2.25 4.06
C ALA A 41 12.31 -1.56 3.73
N ALA A 42 11.23 -1.85 4.47
CA ALA A 42 9.91 -1.26 4.27
C ALA A 42 9.95 0.26 4.45
N ARG A 43 9.03 0.96 3.78
CA ARG A 43 8.88 2.41 3.93
C ARG A 43 8.37 2.73 5.34
N LYS A 44 8.65 3.93 5.84
CA LYS A 44 8.22 4.36 7.20
C LYS A 44 6.71 4.15 7.41
N GLN A 45 5.91 4.45 6.38
CA GLN A 45 4.46 4.26 6.40
C GLN A 45 4.06 2.78 6.52
N GLU A 46 4.65 1.90 5.74
CA GLU A 46 4.38 0.44 5.80
C GLU A 46 4.74 -0.14 7.17
N VAL A 47 5.87 0.30 7.75
CA VAL A 47 6.27 -0.09 9.12
C VAL A 47 5.23 0.39 10.13
N ARG A 48 4.73 1.61 9.99
CA ARG A 48 3.70 2.17 10.87
C ARG A 48 2.39 1.40 10.78
N GLU A 49 1.91 1.12 9.58
CA GLU A 49 0.66 0.38 9.36
C GLU A 49 0.75 -1.03 9.95
N ALA A 50 1.87 -1.73 9.75
CA ALA A 50 2.11 -3.04 10.33
C ALA A 50 2.16 -3.01 11.87
N VAL A 51 2.83 -2.00 12.45
CA VAL A 51 2.88 -1.80 13.90
C VAL A 51 1.50 -1.48 14.47
N LEU A 52 0.73 -0.62 13.83
CA LEU A 52 -0.64 -0.30 14.24
C LEU A 52 -1.54 -1.55 14.21
N ALA A 53 -1.51 -2.30 13.11
CA ALA A 53 -2.27 -3.53 13.00
C ALA A 53 -1.88 -4.55 14.09
N GLY A 54 -0.57 -4.73 14.32
CA GLY A 54 -0.08 -5.60 15.38
C GLY A 54 -0.51 -5.13 16.77
N LEU A 55 -0.41 -3.83 17.07
CA LEU A 55 -0.83 -3.28 18.37
C LEU A 55 -2.35 -3.41 18.60
N VAL A 56 -3.16 -3.33 17.54
CA VAL A 56 -4.60 -3.62 17.59
C VAL A 56 -4.85 -5.10 17.86
N GLU A 57 -4.12 -6.01 17.20
CA GLU A 57 -4.20 -7.45 17.45
C GLU A 57 -3.81 -7.83 18.89
N PHE A 58 -2.81 -7.16 19.46
CA PHE A 58 -2.40 -7.33 20.86
C PHE A 58 -3.34 -6.62 21.85
N GLY A 59 -4.36 -5.90 21.39
CA GLY A 59 -5.31 -5.19 22.23
C GLY A 59 -4.72 -4.01 22.99
N VAL A 60 -3.55 -3.52 22.57
CA VAL A 60 -2.82 -2.40 23.16
C VAL A 60 -3.43 -1.07 22.72
N ILE A 61 -3.92 -1.02 21.48
CA ILE A 61 -4.64 0.14 20.94
C ILE A 61 -6.05 -0.33 20.61
N VAL A 62 -7.06 0.36 21.15
CA VAL A 62 -8.45 0.14 20.75
C VAL A 62 -8.65 0.77 19.37
N PRO A 63 -9.08 -0.01 18.34
CA PRO A 63 -9.33 0.56 17.02
C PRO A 63 -10.39 1.66 17.13
N LEU A 64 -10.03 2.86 16.66
CA LEU A 64 -10.85 4.07 16.71
C LEU A 64 -12.18 3.93 15.91
N GLU A 65 -12.38 2.84 15.17
CA GLU A 65 -13.55 2.60 14.32
C GLU A 65 -14.83 2.17 15.08
N VAL A 66 -14.82 2.14 16.42
CA VAL A 66 -16.02 1.80 17.25
C VAL A 66 -16.59 3.00 18.03
N LEU A 67 -16.14 4.23 17.77
CA LEU A 67 -16.70 5.45 18.40
C LEU A 67 -17.13 6.53 17.40
N ALA A 68 -17.59 6.12 16.22
CA ALA A 68 -18.11 7.02 15.19
C ALA A 68 -19.57 6.71 14.79
N GLU A 69 -20.42 6.32 15.74
CA GLU A 69 -21.86 6.44 15.61
C GLU A 69 -22.43 7.16 16.84
N GLU A 70 -22.59 8.48 16.72
CA GLU A 70 -23.71 9.30 17.24
C GLU A 70 -23.28 10.77 17.33
N LYS A 71 -23.49 11.50 16.22
CA LYS A 71 -24.30 12.72 16.25
C LYS A 71 -24.53 13.26 14.85
N GLN A 72 -25.73 13.00 14.35
CA GLN A 72 -26.37 13.86 13.35
C GLN A 72 -26.64 15.24 13.95
N GLY A 73 -26.35 16.30 13.19
CA GLY A 73 -26.90 17.63 13.40
C GLY A 73 -26.27 18.67 12.46
N PRO A 74 -27.06 19.54 11.80
CA PRO A 74 -26.80 20.02 10.43
C PRO A 74 -26.26 21.46 10.34
N GLY A 75 -25.67 21.84 9.20
CA GLY A 75 -25.63 23.25 8.80
C GLY A 75 -24.39 23.70 8.01
N ASP A 76 -24.66 24.24 6.82
CA ASP A 76 -23.92 25.26 6.05
C ASP A 76 -22.47 25.05 5.60
N GLY A 77 -22.36 24.70 4.32
CA GLY A 77 -21.85 25.61 3.28
C GLY A 77 -20.63 26.49 3.58
N ALA A 78 -19.49 26.16 2.95
CA ALA A 78 -18.71 27.07 2.09
C ALA A 78 -17.32 26.48 1.82
N ALA A 79 -17.00 26.24 0.55
CA ALA A 79 -15.62 26.37 0.05
C ALA A 79 -15.31 27.87 -0.10
N PRO A 80 -14.05 28.32 -0.03
CA PRO A 80 -13.17 28.21 -1.20
C PRO A 80 -11.68 27.95 -0.86
N ALA A 81 -10.91 27.73 -1.93
CA ALA A 81 -9.52 27.30 -2.01
C ALA A 81 -8.46 28.43 -1.81
N PRO A 82 -7.30 28.42 -2.49
CA PRO A 82 -5.99 27.92 -2.06
C PRO A 82 -4.97 29.06 -1.84
N VAL A 83 -3.81 28.79 -1.23
CA VAL A 83 -2.66 29.72 -1.32
C VAL A 83 -1.33 28.98 -1.48
N GLU A 84 -0.61 29.41 -2.51
CA GLU A 84 0.75 29.07 -2.88
C GLU A 84 1.77 29.50 -1.82
N GLY A 85 2.99 28.96 -1.93
CA GLY A 85 4.17 29.78 -1.66
C GLY A 85 5.30 29.11 -0.90
N GLN A 86 6.43 29.03 -1.61
CA GLN A 86 7.74 29.43 -1.12
C GLN A 86 8.74 28.32 -0.74
N VAL A 87 9.56 28.04 -1.76
CA VAL A 87 11.02 27.79 -1.74
C VAL A 87 11.72 28.22 -0.45
N GLU A 88 12.69 27.44 0.03
CA GLU A 88 14.08 27.89 0.22
C GLU A 88 15.03 26.67 0.21
N ASP A 89 16.03 26.83 -0.65
CA ASP A 89 17.21 26.00 -0.90
C ASP A 89 18.27 26.39 0.13
N THR A 90 18.92 25.45 0.82
CA THR A 90 20.26 25.71 1.41
C THR A 90 21.01 24.39 1.64
N VAL A 91 21.93 24.15 0.73
CA VAL A 91 23.11 23.30 0.84
C VAL A 91 24.01 23.78 1.98
N VAL A 92 24.41 22.87 2.89
CA VAL A 92 25.75 22.91 3.52
C VAL A 92 26.22 21.49 3.83
N SER A 93 27.30 21.08 3.17
CA SER A 93 28.22 20.05 3.67
C SER A 93 29.53 20.76 4.01
N PRO A 94 30.26 20.29 5.04
CA PRO A 94 31.69 20.15 4.81
C PRO A 94 32.29 18.85 5.39
N ALA A 95 33.08 18.22 4.52
CA ALA A 95 34.45 17.74 4.72
C ALA A 95 34.88 17.11 6.05
N GLY A 96 35.43 15.91 5.94
CA GLY A 96 36.32 15.26 6.92
C GLY A 96 37.30 14.32 6.20
N GLU A 97 38.55 14.78 6.13
CA GLU A 97 39.86 14.11 5.94
C GLU A 97 40.03 12.90 6.89
N GLU A 98 40.92 11.89 6.80
CA GLU A 98 42.17 11.57 6.07
C GLU A 98 42.55 10.10 6.43
N GLU A 99 43.71 9.62 5.96
CA GLU A 99 44.43 8.36 6.24
C GLU A 99 44.03 7.12 5.40
N GLY A 100 44.92 6.38 4.74
CA GLY A 100 46.37 6.38 4.65
C GLY A 100 46.87 5.06 4.03
N GLU A 101 48.12 5.07 3.58
CA GLU A 101 49.00 3.92 3.30
C GLU A 101 49.18 3.34 1.87
N LYS A 102 50.46 3.05 1.59
CA LYS A 102 51.14 2.95 0.30
C LYS A 102 51.32 1.49 -0.16
N GLY A 103 51.44 1.27 -1.47
CA GLY A 103 52.10 0.06 -1.99
C GLY A 103 51.97 -0.13 -3.51
N ALA A 104 53.01 0.23 -4.26
CA ALA A 104 53.12 0.01 -5.69
C ALA A 104 53.38 -1.47 -6.03
N THR A 105 52.83 -1.98 -7.14
CA THR A 105 53.54 -2.73 -8.22
C THR A 105 52.57 -3.06 -9.37
N LEU A 106 53.10 -2.91 -10.59
CA LEU A 106 52.46 -3.02 -11.89
C LEU A 106 52.05 -4.47 -12.26
N LYS A 107 50.85 -4.66 -12.84
CA LYS A 107 50.69 -5.13 -14.24
C LYS A 107 49.22 -5.19 -14.70
N PRO A 108 48.97 -4.98 -16.00
CA PRO A 108 47.64 -4.82 -16.60
C PRO A 108 47.11 -6.16 -17.11
N THR A 109 45.80 -6.37 -17.08
CA THR A 109 44.97 -6.88 -18.19
C THR A 109 43.57 -7.30 -17.71
N LEU A 110 42.63 -7.22 -18.66
CA LEU A 110 41.24 -7.66 -18.64
C LEU A 110 40.18 -6.73 -18.03
N GLY A 111 39.32 -6.23 -18.91
CA GLY A 111 37.90 -6.08 -18.60
C GLY A 111 37.38 -4.69 -18.30
N SER A 112 37.90 -3.64 -18.95
CA SER A 112 37.19 -2.35 -18.96
C SER A 112 36.09 -2.36 -20.02
N LEU A 113 35.01 -3.09 -19.77
CA LEU A 113 33.67 -2.71 -20.27
C LEU A 113 33.14 -1.60 -19.34
N ALA A 114 33.83 -0.45 -19.34
CA ALA A 114 33.39 0.70 -18.59
C ALA A 114 32.24 1.35 -19.37
N MET A 115 31.02 1.12 -18.89
CA MET A 115 29.89 2.00 -19.18
C MET A 115 30.32 3.44 -18.85
N PRO A 116 30.01 4.43 -19.71
CA PRO A 116 30.40 5.80 -19.44
C PRO A 116 29.80 6.26 -18.10
N PRO A 117 30.58 6.92 -17.23
CA PRO A 117 30.07 7.42 -15.97
C PRO A 117 28.97 8.44 -16.25
N PHE A 118 27.80 8.21 -15.65
CA PHE A 118 26.69 9.14 -15.69
C PHE A 118 27.10 10.42 -14.94
N SER A 119 27.41 11.49 -15.68
CA SER A 119 27.68 12.81 -15.11
C SER A 119 26.36 13.57 -14.98
N PRO A 120 25.93 13.95 -13.76
CA PRO A 120 24.63 14.60 -13.55
C PRO A 120 24.58 16.07 -14.02
N HIS A 121 25.68 16.63 -14.56
CA HIS A 121 25.73 18.03 -14.98
C HIS A 121 26.46 18.20 -16.32
N SER A 122 25.73 17.99 -17.42
CA SER A 122 26.06 18.58 -18.73
C SER A 122 24.90 19.49 -19.15
N PRO A 123 25.05 20.83 -19.15
CA PRO A 123 24.10 21.72 -19.79
C PRO A 123 24.46 21.74 -21.28
N GLY A 124 23.88 20.83 -22.07
CA GLY A 124 24.19 20.78 -23.50
C GLY A 124 23.88 19.46 -24.16
N ALA A 125 22.62 19.07 -24.17
CA ALA A 125 22.08 18.25 -25.25
C ALA A 125 20.69 18.80 -25.55
N GLU A 126 20.67 19.85 -26.37
CA GLU A 126 19.53 20.18 -27.20
C GLU A 126 19.29 18.99 -28.14
N SER A 127 18.67 17.94 -27.60
CA SER A 127 18.18 16.82 -28.38
C SER A 127 16.98 17.34 -29.15
N THR A 128 17.21 17.61 -30.43
CA THR A 128 16.20 17.93 -31.44
C THR A 128 15.21 16.77 -31.59
N CYS A 129 14.35 16.54 -30.61
CA CYS A 129 13.22 15.60 -30.67
C CYS A 129 12.06 16.05 -29.77
N SER A 130 11.85 17.35 -29.56
CA SER A 130 10.82 17.87 -28.66
C SER A 130 9.37 17.72 -29.16
N THR A 131 9.13 17.11 -30.32
CA THR A 131 7.77 16.82 -30.83
C THR A 131 7.35 15.35 -30.67
N ALA A 132 8.29 14.41 -30.57
CA ALA A 132 7.99 12.98 -30.47
C ALA A 132 7.71 12.52 -29.01
N SER A 133 8.29 13.20 -28.02
CA SER A 133 8.16 12.85 -26.60
C SER A 133 6.73 13.01 -26.06
N GLY A 134 6.00 14.03 -26.53
CA GLY A 134 4.58 14.23 -26.22
C GLY A 134 3.67 13.15 -26.84
N SER A 135 4.00 12.69 -28.05
CA SER A 135 3.26 11.63 -28.74
C SER A 135 3.47 10.26 -28.08
N LEU A 136 4.71 9.93 -27.70
CA LEU A 136 5.02 8.67 -27.01
C LEU A 136 4.37 8.59 -25.62
N SER A 137 4.43 9.68 -24.84
CA SER A 137 3.80 9.74 -23.51
C SER A 137 2.28 9.61 -23.61
N ALA A 138 1.65 10.28 -24.57
CA ALA A 138 0.22 10.13 -24.86
C ALA A 138 -0.13 8.69 -25.30
N ALA A 139 0.69 8.06 -26.14
CA ALA A 139 0.49 6.67 -26.57
C ALA A 139 0.60 5.68 -25.39
N ARG A 140 1.59 5.87 -24.51
CA ARG A 140 1.74 5.08 -23.28
C ARG A 140 0.53 5.23 -22.35
N LEU A 141 0.05 6.46 -22.16
CA LEU A 141 -1.14 6.71 -21.34
C LEU A 141 -2.37 6.00 -21.92
N ARG A 142 -2.59 6.08 -23.24
CA ARG A 142 -3.70 5.38 -23.91
C ARG A 142 -3.59 3.86 -23.75
N LEU A 143 -2.38 3.30 -23.88
CA LEU A 143 -2.15 1.87 -23.67
C LEU A 143 -2.46 1.46 -22.23
N CYS A 144 -1.99 2.23 -21.24
CA CYS A 144 -2.28 1.98 -19.83
C CYS A 144 -3.78 2.03 -19.55
N LEU A 145 -4.49 3.03 -20.09
CA LEU A 145 -5.94 3.16 -19.95
C LEU A 145 -6.67 1.98 -20.60
N ALA A 146 -6.31 1.60 -21.82
CA ALA A 146 -6.91 0.46 -22.51
C ALA A 146 -6.68 -0.85 -21.72
N ARG A 147 -5.48 -1.04 -21.17
CA ARG A 147 -5.18 -2.20 -20.30
C ARG A 147 -6.06 -2.21 -19.05
N LEU A 148 -6.19 -1.08 -18.36
CA LEU A 148 -7.02 -0.97 -17.16
C LEU A 148 -8.51 -1.20 -17.47
N GLN A 149 -9.00 -0.73 -18.61
CA GLN A 149 -10.37 -0.97 -19.06
C GLN A 149 -10.61 -2.46 -19.30
N MET A 150 -9.71 -3.14 -20.02
CA MET A 150 -9.81 -4.57 -20.27
C MET A 150 -9.75 -5.39 -18.96
N GLU A 151 -8.89 -4.99 -18.02
CA GLU A 151 -8.76 -5.64 -16.72
C GLU A 151 -10.03 -5.49 -15.87
N ARG A 152 -10.62 -4.28 -15.84
CA ARG A 152 -11.92 -4.04 -15.19
C ARG A 152 -13.00 -4.92 -15.79
N GLU A 153 -13.19 -4.87 -17.11
CA GLU A 153 -14.25 -5.65 -17.77
C GLU A 153 -14.03 -7.17 -17.61
N ALA A 154 -12.78 -7.64 -17.58
CA ALA A 154 -12.49 -9.05 -17.34
C ALA A 154 -12.86 -9.45 -15.91
N SER A 155 -12.57 -8.60 -14.91
CA SER A 155 -13.00 -8.82 -13.53
C SER A 155 -14.52 -8.84 -13.43
N GLU A 156 -15.21 -7.84 -13.99
CA GLU A 156 -16.68 -7.77 -13.96
C GLU A 156 -17.33 -8.99 -14.63
N ARG A 157 -16.78 -9.48 -15.75
CA ARG A 157 -17.27 -10.71 -16.38
C ARG A 157 -17.06 -11.93 -15.48
N LYS A 158 -15.92 -12.01 -14.80
CA LYS A 158 -15.63 -13.11 -13.87
C LYS A 158 -16.62 -13.09 -12.70
N ASP A 159 -16.83 -11.93 -12.09
CA ASP A 159 -17.76 -11.76 -10.97
C ASP A 159 -19.20 -12.06 -11.40
N SER A 160 -19.61 -11.65 -12.61
CA SER A 160 -20.92 -11.96 -13.16
C SER A 160 -21.13 -13.46 -13.41
N LEU A 161 -20.11 -14.18 -13.86
CA LEU A 161 -20.20 -15.63 -14.04
C LEU A 161 -20.26 -16.37 -12.70
N GLU A 162 -19.49 -15.92 -11.71
CA GLU A 162 -19.52 -16.45 -10.36
C GLU A 162 -20.90 -16.23 -9.72
N GLN A 163 -21.46 -15.03 -9.84
CA GLN A 163 -22.82 -14.74 -9.39
C GLN A 163 -23.85 -15.67 -10.05
N LYS A 164 -23.81 -15.81 -11.38
CA LYS A 164 -24.73 -16.71 -12.10
C LYS A 164 -24.58 -18.16 -11.68
N ARG A 165 -23.36 -18.59 -11.35
CA ARG A 165 -23.10 -19.93 -10.83
C ARG A 165 -23.78 -20.12 -9.48
N MET A 166 -23.59 -19.19 -8.55
CA MET A 166 -24.22 -19.22 -7.23
C MET A 166 -25.76 -19.19 -7.33
N GLU A 167 -26.31 -18.36 -8.21
CA GLU A 167 -27.75 -18.31 -8.49
C GLU A 167 -28.27 -19.64 -9.04
N ASN A 168 -27.55 -20.26 -9.97
CA ASN A 168 -27.92 -21.56 -10.52
C ASN A 168 -27.88 -22.66 -9.45
N GLU A 169 -26.81 -22.72 -8.66
CA GLU A 169 -26.69 -23.67 -7.54
C GLU A 169 -27.84 -23.48 -6.53
N SER A 170 -28.19 -22.23 -6.17
CA SER A 170 -29.34 -21.93 -5.31
C SER A 170 -30.67 -22.37 -5.94
N GLN A 171 -30.86 -22.15 -7.23
CA GLN A 171 -32.05 -22.58 -7.95
C GLN A 171 -32.17 -24.10 -8.01
N GLN A 172 -31.05 -24.81 -8.22
CA GLN A 172 -31.01 -26.27 -8.19
C GLN A 172 -31.44 -26.81 -6.83
N MET A 173 -30.87 -26.29 -5.74
CA MET A 173 -31.26 -26.69 -4.37
C MET A 173 -32.74 -26.43 -4.10
N THR A 174 -33.26 -25.29 -4.56
CA THR A 174 -34.68 -24.94 -4.43
C THR A 174 -35.58 -25.91 -5.19
N MET A 175 -35.19 -26.30 -6.41
CA MET A 175 -35.94 -27.26 -7.22
C MET A 175 -35.90 -28.66 -6.63
N GLU A 176 -34.76 -29.09 -6.09
CA GLU A 176 -34.60 -30.37 -5.42
C GLU A 176 -35.47 -30.45 -4.16
N LEU A 177 -35.47 -29.40 -3.34
CA LEU A 177 -36.33 -29.32 -2.16
C LEU A 177 -37.81 -29.45 -2.53
N LYS A 178 -38.28 -28.69 -3.53
CA LYS A 178 -39.66 -28.80 -4.04
C LYS A 178 -39.96 -30.20 -4.58
N ARG A 179 -39.02 -30.82 -5.29
CA ARG A 179 -39.16 -32.19 -5.79
C ARG A 179 -39.37 -33.17 -4.64
N MET A 180 -38.58 -33.06 -3.57
CA MET A 180 -38.70 -33.88 -2.37
C MET A 180 -40.04 -33.65 -1.65
N GLU A 181 -40.51 -32.40 -1.56
CA GLU A 181 -41.81 -32.06 -0.99
C GLU A 181 -42.96 -32.70 -1.78
N TYR A 182 -42.92 -32.64 -3.12
CA TYR A 182 -43.93 -33.30 -3.96
C TYR A 182 -43.91 -34.81 -3.80
N GLU A 183 -42.73 -35.45 -3.82
CA GLU A 183 -42.61 -36.89 -3.56
C GLU A 183 -43.17 -37.27 -2.19
N HIS A 184 -42.92 -36.45 -1.17
CA HIS A 184 -43.46 -36.66 0.17
C HIS A 184 -44.99 -36.54 0.21
N GLN A 185 -45.57 -35.51 -0.43
CA GLN A 185 -47.02 -35.36 -0.54
C GLN A 185 -47.69 -36.52 -1.28
N ILE A 186 -47.05 -37.04 -2.34
CA ILE A 186 -47.56 -38.21 -3.06
C ILE A 186 -47.60 -39.43 -2.12
N LYS A 187 -46.51 -39.71 -1.40
CA LYS A 187 -46.45 -40.82 -0.43
C LYS A 187 -47.51 -40.72 0.66
N LEU A 188 -47.78 -39.52 1.17
CA LEU A 188 -48.86 -39.29 2.14
C LEU A 188 -50.23 -39.62 1.54
N ARG A 189 -50.53 -39.13 0.33
CA ARG A 189 -51.78 -39.43 -0.36
C ARG A 189 -51.94 -40.92 -0.68
N GLU A 190 -50.86 -41.61 -1.03
CA GLU A 190 -50.88 -43.06 -1.28
C GLU A 190 -51.22 -43.87 -0.02
N LEU A 191 -50.78 -43.40 1.15
CA LEU A 191 -51.13 -44.02 2.44
C LEU A 191 -52.59 -43.78 2.80
N ASP A 192 -53.11 -42.56 2.58
CA ASP A 192 -54.51 -42.23 2.86
C ASP A 192 -55.51 -43.00 1.97
N LEU A 193 -55.06 -43.48 0.82
CA LEU A 193 -55.87 -44.23 -0.16
C LEU A 193 -55.82 -45.76 0.05
N ARG A 194 -54.99 -46.28 0.96
CA ARG A 194 -54.88 -47.72 1.28
C ARG A 194 -55.66 -48.08 2.53
#